data_AF-A0A1T5N4D0-F1
#
_entry.id   AF-A0A1T5N4D0-F1
#
_cell.length_a   1.000
_cell.length_b   1.000
_cell.length_c   1.000
_cell.angle_alpha   90.00
_cell.angle_beta   90.00
_cell.angle_gamma   90.00
#
_symmetry.space_group_name_H-M   'P 1'
#
loop_
_entity.id
_entity.type
_entity.pdbx_description
1 polymer ?
#
loop_
_entity_poly.entity_id
_entity_poly.type
_entity_poly.pdbx_seq_one_letter_code
_entity_poly.pdbx_strand_id
1 'polypeptide(L)'
;MMKNIRAALLFIFMLLSIDTNAQGIYFQVKPQIDESTGGYIGKVQPVNDVEYVKLAYPGKTKEQLYDAVVNYVKSHRGLKLDYTNDVKKTFLAYRDFATIGDKTKCGADLISLTYIGVVTDLKDTLLVSYSIASRIFATIFDAKLTISPGNDVVSENDLPFNEYKFVQPGAGRTQSSISPNGGLLGAATSRKINYKLAYPESVFDPNGKIVNPGNKKIIEDFFDGYIVDLKNYLDKNLK
;
A
#
# COMPACT_ATOMS: atom_id res chain seq x y z
N MET A 1 2.85 45.33 36.34
CA MET A 1 2.77 43.85 36.44
C MET A 1 1.81 43.23 35.40
N MET A 2 1.71 43.77 34.17
CA MET A 2 0.70 43.35 33.16
C MET A 2 1.27 43.06 31.75
N LYS A 3 2.60 43.08 31.55
CA LYS A 3 3.21 42.86 30.23
C LYS A 3 3.42 41.38 29.86
N ASN A 4 3.38 40.47 30.83
CA ASN A 4 3.69 39.04 30.59
C ASN A 4 2.45 38.17 30.29
N ILE A 5 1.23 38.70 30.47
CA ILE A 5 0.00 37.92 30.25
C ILE A 5 -0.32 37.77 28.75
N ARG A 6 0.00 38.78 27.94
CA ARG A 6 -0.25 38.73 26.48
C ARG A 6 0.63 37.71 25.75
N ALA A 7 1.88 37.53 26.19
CA ALA A 7 2.79 36.55 25.61
C ALA A 7 2.38 35.10 25.96
N ALA A 8 1.88 34.87 27.18
CA ALA A 8 1.40 33.56 27.61
C ALA A 8 0.12 33.13 26.84
N LEU A 9 -0.80 34.06 26.57
CA LEU A 9 -2.02 33.78 25.80
C LEU A 9 -1.75 33.45 24.33
N LEU A 10 -0.78 34.10 23.69
CA LEU A 10 -0.34 33.78 22.33
C LEU A 10 0.31 32.40 22.23
N PHE A 11 1.05 31.98 23.25
CA PHE A 11 1.68 30.66 23.31
C PHE A 11 0.65 29.53 23.49
N ILE A 12 -0.40 29.77 24.28
CA ILE A 12 -1.50 28.80 24.48
C ILE A 12 -2.34 28.63 23.19
N PHE A 13 -2.57 29.71 22.43
CA PHE A 13 -3.25 29.61 21.13
C PHE A 13 -2.41 28.88 20.07
N MET A 14 -1.08 29.04 20.06
CA MET A 14 -0.19 28.25 19.18
C MET A 14 -0.17 26.77 19.53
N LEU A 15 -0.23 26.41 20.82
CA LEU A 15 -0.25 25.01 21.25
C LEU A 15 -1.58 24.31 20.94
N LEU A 16 -2.69 25.05 20.86
CA LEU A 16 -4.01 24.55 20.43
C LEU A 16 -4.17 24.47 18.91
N SER A 17 -3.23 25.03 18.13
CA SER A 17 -3.26 25.00 16.66
C SER A 17 -2.50 23.83 16.06
N ILE A 18 -1.91 22.97 16.90
CA ILE A 18 -1.35 21.71 16.45
C ILE A 18 -2.49 20.69 16.50
N ASP A 19 -3.38 20.77 15.51
CA ASP A 19 -4.14 19.61 15.09
C ASP A 19 -3.11 18.60 14.59
N THR A 20 -2.51 17.86 15.51
CA THR A 20 -1.91 16.57 15.20
C THR A 20 -3.07 15.73 14.71
N ASN A 21 -3.33 15.80 13.40
CA ASN A 21 -4.09 14.77 12.71
C ASN A 21 -3.29 13.49 12.95
N ALA A 22 -3.60 12.79 14.04
CA ALA A 22 -3.16 11.43 14.23
C ALA A 22 -3.63 10.70 12.97
N GLN A 23 -2.70 10.40 12.07
CA GLN A 23 -2.98 9.65 10.87
C GLN A 23 -3.64 8.36 11.34
N GLY A 24 -4.91 8.16 10.95
CA GLY A 24 -5.66 7.00 11.42
C GLY A 24 -4.96 5.72 10.98
N ILE A 25 -4.85 4.76 11.89
CA ILE A 25 -4.26 3.44 11.60
C ILE A 25 -5.39 2.54 11.12
N TYR A 26 -5.36 2.18 9.84
CA TYR A 26 -6.43 1.41 9.17
C TYR A 26 -5.94 0.07 8.65
N PHE A 27 -4.68 -0.01 8.22
CA PHE A 27 -4.05 -1.18 7.66
C PHE A 27 -2.85 -1.62 8.50
N GLN A 28 -2.55 -2.91 8.37
CA GLN A 28 -1.37 -3.53 8.94
C GLN A 28 -0.79 -4.53 7.94
N VAL A 29 0.53 -4.64 7.94
CA VAL A 29 1.28 -5.68 7.24
C VAL A 29 1.54 -6.81 8.23
N LYS A 30 1.01 -8.00 7.94
CA LYS A 30 1.15 -9.19 8.79
C LYS A 30 1.68 -10.38 8.01
N PRO A 31 2.47 -11.25 8.66
CA PRO A 31 2.80 -12.55 8.12
C PRO A 31 1.58 -13.48 8.31
N GLN A 32 1.28 -14.28 7.31
CA GLN A 32 0.24 -15.30 7.32
C GLN A 32 0.84 -16.61 6.82
N ILE A 33 0.42 -17.74 7.38
CA ILE A 33 0.80 -19.06 6.87
C ILE A 33 0.09 -19.28 5.54
N ASP A 34 0.85 -19.59 4.50
CA ASP A 34 0.34 -20.08 3.24
C ASP A 34 -0.02 -21.56 3.37
N GLU A 35 -1.31 -21.86 3.33
CA GLU A 35 -1.85 -23.22 3.48
C GLU A 35 -1.33 -24.18 2.41
N SER A 36 -0.93 -23.68 1.24
CA SER A 36 -0.46 -24.51 0.12
C SER A 36 1.00 -24.92 0.25
N THR A 37 1.86 -24.04 0.78
CA THR A 37 3.31 -24.28 0.90
C THR A 37 3.76 -24.56 2.33
N GLY A 38 2.94 -24.27 3.32
CA GLY A 38 3.30 -24.27 4.75
C GLY A 38 4.28 -23.16 5.14
N GLY A 39 4.68 -22.29 4.20
CA GLY A 39 5.56 -21.15 4.43
C GLY A 39 4.81 -19.90 4.89
N TYR A 40 5.53 -18.81 5.15
CA TYR A 40 4.92 -17.52 5.41
C TYR A 40 4.80 -16.69 4.13
N ILE A 41 3.66 -16.04 3.97
CA ILE A 41 3.44 -14.92 3.05
C ILE A 41 3.17 -13.66 3.87
N GLY A 42 3.42 -12.49 3.30
CA GLY A 42 3.03 -11.23 3.94
C GLY A 42 1.84 -10.62 3.23
N LYS A 43 0.95 -10.01 3.99
CA LYS A 43 -0.28 -9.43 3.49
C LYS A 43 -0.54 -8.08 4.16
N VAL A 44 -0.97 -7.12 3.35
CA VAL A 44 -1.60 -5.88 3.82
C VAL A 44 -3.07 -6.18 4.07
N GLN A 45 -3.57 -5.89 5.25
CA GLN A 45 -4.97 -6.12 5.62
C GLN A 45 -5.46 -5.06 6.62
N PRO A 46 -6.78 -4.82 6.74
CA PRO A 46 -7.26 -3.89 7.73
C PRO A 46 -6.92 -4.32 9.18
N VAL A 47 -6.90 -3.35 10.11
CA VAL A 47 -6.54 -3.60 11.51
C VAL A 47 -7.66 -4.29 12.28
N ASN A 48 -8.90 -3.83 12.09
CA ASN A 48 -10.07 -4.21 12.90
C ASN A 48 -11.00 -5.22 12.22
N ASP A 49 -10.74 -5.56 10.96
CA ASP A 49 -11.53 -6.46 10.13
C ASP A 49 -10.58 -7.11 9.12
N VAL A 50 -10.89 -8.31 8.64
CA VAL A 50 -10.02 -9.02 7.70
C VAL A 50 -10.19 -8.53 6.27
N GLU A 51 -11.33 -7.89 5.96
CA GLU A 51 -11.72 -7.57 4.59
C GLU A 51 -11.94 -6.07 4.34
N TYR A 52 -12.51 -5.35 5.31
CA TYR A 52 -12.96 -3.97 5.08
C TYR A 52 -12.62 -2.96 6.17
N VAL A 53 -12.22 -1.76 5.76
CA VAL A 53 -12.29 -0.55 6.59
C VAL A 53 -13.69 0.04 6.48
N LYS A 54 -14.34 0.30 7.63
CA LYS A 54 -15.72 0.82 7.70
C LYS A 54 -15.70 2.30 8.00
N LEU A 55 -16.35 3.11 7.16
CA LEU A 55 -16.52 4.55 7.35
C LEU A 55 -18.01 4.88 7.46
N ALA A 56 -18.41 5.48 8.59
CA ALA A 56 -19.80 5.82 8.87
C ALA A 56 -20.10 7.29 8.54
N TYR A 57 -21.22 7.51 7.84
CA TYR A 57 -21.75 8.82 7.44
C TYR A 57 -23.27 8.86 7.71
N PRO A 58 -23.69 9.04 8.98
CA PRO A 58 -25.09 9.05 9.37
C PRO A 58 -25.95 9.98 8.51
N GLY A 59 -27.11 9.49 8.07
CA GLY A 59 -28.07 10.24 7.26
C GLY A 59 -27.72 10.37 5.78
N LYS A 60 -26.68 9.68 5.29
CA LYS A 60 -26.32 9.66 3.87
C LYS A 60 -26.82 8.41 3.16
N THR A 61 -27.50 8.63 2.03
CA THR A 61 -27.95 7.51 1.19
C THR A 61 -26.77 6.88 0.46
N LYS A 62 -26.95 5.64 0.00
CA LYS A 62 -25.92 4.94 -0.78
C LYS A 62 -25.56 5.67 -2.07
N GLU A 63 -26.52 6.35 -2.70
CA GLU A 63 -26.30 7.12 -3.91
C GLU A 63 -25.43 8.35 -3.62
N GLN A 64 -25.66 9.04 -2.49
CA GLN A 64 -24.83 10.17 -2.07
C GLN A 64 -23.40 9.73 -1.77
N LEU A 65 -23.23 8.60 -1.09
CA LEU A 65 -21.91 8.04 -0.80
C LEU A 65 -21.19 7.63 -2.10
N TYR A 66 -21.88 6.93 -2.99
CA TYR A 66 -21.36 6.52 -4.28
C TYR A 66 -20.90 7.71 -5.12
N ASP A 67 -21.77 8.72 -5.29
CA ASP A 67 -21.46 9.89 -6.09
C ASP A 67 -20.31 10.71 -5.49
N ALA A 68 -20.23 10.80 -4.15
CA ALA A 68 -19.12 11.47 -3.47
C ALA A 68 -17.78 10.76 -3.70
N VAL A 69 -17.75 9.42 -3.71
CA VAL A 69 -16.53 8.66 -4.01
C VAL A 69 -16.14 8.79 -5.48
N VAL A 70 -17.10 8.76 -6.41
CA VAL A 70 -16.83 9.02 -7.83
C VAL A 70 -16.21 10.41 -8.02
N ASN A 71 -16.75 11.42 -7.33
CA ASN A 71 -16.22 12.78 -7.37
C ASN A 71 -14.85 12.90 -6.72
N TYR A 72 -14.61 12.18 -5.61
CA TYR A 72 -13.27 12.04 -5.01
C TYR A 72 -12.27 11.56 -6.06
N VAL A 73 -12.53 10.41 -6.70
CA VAL A 73 -11.62 9.83 -7.71
C VAL A 73 -11.36 10.80 -8.87
N LYS A 74 -12.42 11.47 -9.38
CA LYS A 74 -12.28 12.44 -10.47
C LYS A 74 -11.49 13.69 -10.09
N SER A 75 -11.51 14.08 -8.82
CA SER A 75 -10.82 15.27 -8.34
C SER A 75 -9.33 15.05 -8.00
N HIS A 76 -8.90 13.79 -7.84
CA HIS A 76 -7.52 13.46 -7.48
C HIS A 76 -6.70 13.11 -8.72
N ARG A 77 -5.65 13.91 -8.95
CA ARG A 77 -4.70 13.66 -10.03
C ARG A 77 -3.88 12.40 -9.71
N GLY A 78 -4.16 11.31 -10.41
CA GLY A 78 -3.46 10.02 -10.26
C GLY A 78 -4.42 8.85 -10.12
N LEU A 79 -5.57 9.08 -9.48
CA LEU A 79 -6.60 8.07 -9.35
C LEU A 79 -7.35 7.87 -10.66
N LYS A 80 -7.72 6.61 -10.95
CA LYS A 80 -8.50 6.24 -12.12
C LYS A 80 -9.63 5.29 -11.73
N LEU A 81 -10.85 5.58 -12.17
CA LEU A 81 -11.96 4.63 -12.07
C LEU A 81 -11.64 3.40 -12.91
N ASP A 82 -11.70 2.23 -12.29
CA ASP A 82 -11.44 0.93 -12.91
C ASP A 82 -12.75 0.18 -13.18
N TYR A 83 -13.70 0.29 -12.26
CA TYR A 83 -15.04 -0.27 -12.40
C TYR A 83 -16.07 0.65 -11.74
N THR A 84 -17.23 0.81 -12.37
CA THR A 84 -18.39 1.51 -11.80
C THR A 84 -19.66 0.70 -12.04
N ASN A 85 -20.59 0.76 -11.09
CA ASN A 85 -21.95 0.26 -11.26
C ASN A 85 -22.92 1.44 -11.14
N ASP A 86 -22.91 2.31 -12.16
CA ASP A 86 -23.64 3.58 -12.12
C ASP A 86 -25.17 3.40 -12.08
N VAL A 87 -25.67 2.21 -12.44
CA VAL A 87 -27.10 1.87 -12.37
C VAL A 87 -27.54 1.56 -10.94
N LYS A 88 -26.83 0.65 -10.25
CA LYS A 88 -27.22 0.22 -8.88
C LYS A 88 -26.58 1.08 -7.78
N LYS A 89 -25.46 1.75 -8.07
CA LYS A 89 -24.67 2.58 -7.15
C LYS A 89 -24.32 1.87 -5.83
N THR A 90 -23.98 0.59 -5.93
CA THR A 90 -23.67 -0.27 -4.77
C THR A 90 -22.20 -0.58 -4.61
N PHE A 91 -21.43 -0.48 -5.69
CA PHE A 91 -20.00 -0.81 -5.71
C PHE A 91 -19.29 -0.05 -6.83
N LEU A 92 -18.08 0.40 -6.53
CA LEU A 92 -17.12 0.90 -7.52
C LEU A 92 -15.70 0.47 -7.12
N ALA A 93 -14.80 0.44 -8.10
CA ALA A 93 -13.38 0.25 -7.87
C ALA A 93 -12.59 1.34 -8.59
N TYR A 94 -11.55 1.83 -7.93
CA TYR A 94 -10.57 2.72 -8.53
C TYR A 94 -9.17 2.21 -8.26
N ARG A 95 -8.23 2.70 -9.05
CA ARG A 95 -6.83 2.34 -8.95
C ARG A 95 -5.94 3.57 -8.90
N ASP A 96 -4.74 3.34 -8.41
CA ASP A 96 -3.64 4.30 -8.37
C ASP A 96 -2.32 3.60 -8.70
N PHE A 97 -1.39 4.35 -9.27
CA PHE A 97 -0.04 3.90 -9.52
C PHE A 97 0.97 4.89 -8.94
N ALA A 98 1.45 4.58 -7.74
CA ALA A 98 2.17 5.55 -6.90
C ALA A 98 3.37 4.93 -6.19
N THR A 99 4.37 5.77 -5.91
CA THR A 99 5.55 5.40 -5.13
C THR A 99 5.20 5.27 -3.65
N ILE A 100 5.60 4.15 -3.04
CA ILE A 100 5.50 3.90 -1.60
C ILE A 100 6.70 4.52 -0.87
N GLY A 101 7.91 4.25 -1.37
CA GLY A 101 9.14 4.72 -0.75
C GLY A 101 10.35 4.50 -1.67
N ASP A 102 11.41 5.25 -1.42
CA ASP A 102 12.63 5.23 -2.24
C ASP A 102 13.70 4.27 -1.68
N LYS A 103 14.67 3.93 -2.51
CA LYS A 103 15.78 3.04 -2.15
C LYS A 103 16.62 3.49 -0.96
N THR A 104 16.65 4.78 -0.63
CA THR A 104 17.43 5.31 0.51
C THR A 104 16.80 4.93 1.85
N LYS A 105 15.47 4.83 1.89
CA LYS A 105 14.72 4.43 3.09
C LYS A 105 14.36 2.95 3.08
N CYS A 106 14.05 2.42 1.90
CA CYS A 106 13.47 1.10 1.75
C CYS A 106 14.46 0.01 1.32
N GLY A 107 15.68 0.37 0.91
CA GLY A 107 16.65 -0.56 0.29
C GLY A 107 16.37 -0.87 -1.18
N ALA A 108 15.19 -0.53 -1.67
CA ALA A 108 14.76 -0.55 -3.07
C ALA A 108 13.70 0.53 -3.29
N ASP A 109 13.52 1.01 -4.52
CA ASP A 109 12.37 1.84 -4.85
C ASP A 109 11.13 0.95 -4.87
N LEU A 110 10.13 1.32 -4.08
CA LEU A 110 8.87 0.61 -3.94
C LEU A 110 7.75 1.39 -4.63
N ILE A 111 7.08 0.77 -5.60
CA ILE A 111 5.97 1.36 -6.35
C ILE A 111 4.77 0.43 -6.27
N SER A 112 3.58 0.94 -6.01
CA SER A 112 2.36 0.15 -5.98
C SER A 112 1.44 0.46 -7.15
N LEU A 113 0.92 -0.59 -7.78
CA LEU A 113 -0.36 -0.55 -8.48
C LEU A 113 -1.43 -1.00 -7.49
N THR A 114 -2.16 -0.03 -6.93
CA THR A 114 -3.16 -0.25 -5.89
C THR A 114 -4.55 -0.18 -6.48
N TYR A 115 -5.38 -1.17 -6.16
CA TYR A 115 -6.81 -1.21 -6.49
C TYR A 115 -7.61 -1.15 -5.19
N ILE A 116 -8.49 -0.16 -5.09
CA ILE A 116 -9.38 0.05 -3.96
C ILE A 116 -10.82 -0.23 -4.40
N GLY A 117 -11.46 -1.16 -3.70
CA GLY A 117 -12.88 -1.47 -3.86
C GLY A 117 -13.69 -0.75 -2.79
N VAL A 118 -14.81 -0.15 -3.20
CA VAL A 118 -15.71 0.60 -2.32
C VAL A 118 -17.14 0.07 -2.46
N VAL A 119 -17.70 -0.44 -1.37
CA VAL A 119 -19.11 -0.88 -1.28
C VAL A 119 -19.92 0.19 -0.56
N THR A 120 -21.03 0.58 -1.16
CA THR A 120 -21.96 1.61 -0.67
C THR A 120 -23.35 1.07 -0.37
N ASP A 121 -23.63 -0.22 -0.58
CA ASP A 121 -24.98 -0.80 -0.41
C ASP A 121 -25.45 -0.92 1.05
N LEU A 122 -24.67 -0.42 2.01
CA LEU A 122 -25.05 -0.35 3.41
C LEU A 122 -25.62 1.03 3.74
N LYS A 123 -26.62 1.06 4.62
CA LYS A 123 -27.19 2.30 5.11
C LYS A 123 -26.12 3.11 5.85
N ASP A 124 -25.95 4.36 5.44
CA ASP A 124 -25.09 5.36 6.09
C ASP A 124 -23.63 4.90 6.28
N THR A 125 -23.16 3.87 5.57
CA THR A 125 -21.86 3.24 5.79
C THR A 125 -21.22 2.86 4.47
N LEU A 126 -19.92 3.10 4.39
CA LEU A 126 -19.08 2.75 3.25
C LEU A 126 -18.02 1.74 3.70
N LEU A 127 -17.87 0.65 2.94
CA LEU A 127 -16.82 -0.35 3.16
C LEU A 127 -15.72 -0.14 2.12
N VAL A 128 -14.49 0.10 2.57
CA VAL A 128 -13.30 0.23 1.72
C VAL A 128 -12.46 -1.03 1.86
N SER A 129 -12.03 -1.60 0.75
CA SER A 129 -11.16 -2.77 0.71
C SER A 129 -9.97 -2.55 -0.22
N TYR A 130 -8.84 -3.15 0.15
CA TYR A 130 -7.69 -3.29 -0.73
C TYR A 130 -7.82 -4.59 -1.52
N SER A 131 -7.85 -4.49 -2.85
CA SER A 131 -8.05 -5.66 -3.71
C SER A 131 -6.81 -6.55 -3.76
N ILE A 132 -7.02 -7.86 -3.83
CA ILE A 132 -5.98 -8.87 -4.05
C ILE A 132 -5.30 -8.74 -5.42
N ALA A 133 -5.86 -7.97 -6.36
CA ALA A 133 -5.24 -7.69 -7.66
C ALA A 133 -4.11 -6.67 -7.55
N SER A 134 -4.05 -5.92 -6.45
CA SER A 134 -3.02 -4.94 -6.21
C SER A 134 -1.64 -5.59 -6.07
N ARG A 135 -0.60 -4.88 -6.52
CA ARG A 135 0.78 -5.34 -6.49
C ARG A 135 1.69 -4.23 -6.00
N ILE A 136 2.77 -4.63 -5.35
CA ILE A 136 3.91 -3.76 -5.05
C ILE A 136 5.06 -4.28 -5.89
N PHE A 137 5.80 -3.38 -6.50
CA PHE A 137 6.99 -3.62 -7.29
C PHE A 137 8.20 -3.04 -6.59
N ALA A 138 9.34 -3.68 -6.77
CA ALA A 138 10.62 -3.29 -6.19
C ALA A 138 11.71 -3.26 -7.26
N THR A 139 12.55 -2.23 -7.23
CA THR A 139 13.75 -2.16 -8.06
C THR A 139 14.90 -1.53 -7.30
N ILE A 140 16.12 -2.00 -7.58
CA ILE A 140 17.38 -1.41 -7.11
C ILE A 140 18.13 -0.71 -8.24
N PHE A 141 17.58 -0.75 -9.47
CA PHE A 141 18.24 -0.32 -10.70
C PHE A 141 17.75 1.04 -11.19
N ASP A 142 17.13 1.84 -10.31
CA ASP A 142 16.51 3.13 -10.66
C ASP A 142 15.51 3.01 -11.82
N ALA A 143 14.82 1.85 -11.92
CA ALA A 143 13.87 1.61 -12.99
C ALA A 143 12.64 2.50 -12.83
N LYS A 144 12.38 3.35 -13.82
CA LYS A 144 11.17 4.16 -13.86
C LYS A 144 10.01 3.32 -14.37
N LEU A 145 9.11 2.95 -13.47
CA LEU A 145 7.96 2.11 -13.78
C LEU A 145 6.78 2.97 -14.28
N THR A 146 6.01 2.44 -15.23
CA THR A 146 4.82 3.05 -15.83
C THR A 146 3.76 1.99 -16.13
N ILE A 147 2.52 2.41 -16.39
CA ILE A 147 1.44 1.53 -16.84
C ILE A 147 1.33 1.58 -18.36
N SER A 148 1.46 0.43 -19.02
CA SER A 148 1.30 0.29 -20.46
C SER A 148 -0.17 0.50 -20.89
N PRO A 149 -0.45 0.74 -22.18
CA PRO A 149 -1.83 0.76 -22.69
C PRO A 149 -2.61 -0.53 -22.42
N GLY A 150 -1.90 -1.67 -22.28
CA GLY A 150 -2.46 -2.98 -21.92
C GLY A 150 -2.80 -3.14 -20.44
N ASN A 151 -2.54 -2.12 -19.61
CA ASN A 151 -2.62 -2.14 -18.15
C ASN A 151 -1.54 -2.97 -17.43
N ASP A 152 -0.47 -3.32 -18.12
CA ASP A 152 0.69 -3.97 -17.51
C ASP A 152 1.66 -2.95 -16.92
N VAL A 153 2.39 -3.33 -15.87
CA VAL A 153 3.47 -2.50 -15.33
C VAL A 153 4.74 -2.80 -16.10
N VAL A 154 5.36 -1.76 -16.66
CA VAL A 154 6.58 -1.85 -17.46
C VAL A 154 7.60 -0.80 -17.00
N SER A 155 8.88 -1.09 -17.22
CA SER A 155 9.98 -0.16 -16.95
C SER A 155 10.39 0.58 -18.21
N GLU A 156 10.73 1.87 -18.08
CA GLU A 156 11.45 2.57 -19.14
C GLU A 156 12.79 1.89 -19.43
N ASN A 157 13.14 1.76 -20.72
CA ASN A 157 14.37 1.13 -21.20
C ASN A 157 14.57 -0.34 -20.76
N ASP A 158 13.49 -1.05 -20.46
CA ASP A 158 13.51 -2.47 -20.06
C ASP A 158 14.43 -2.74 -18.86
N LEU A 159 14.56 -1.76 -17.95
CA LEU A 159 15.33 -1.91 -16.71
C LEU A 159 14.68 -2.92 -15.76
N PRO A 160 15.46 -3.81 -15.13
CA PRO A 160 14.90 -4.87 -14.30
C PRO A 160 14.19 -4.35 -13.04
N PHE A 161 13.06 -4.98 -12.73
CA PHE A 161 12.30 -4.83 -11.49
C PHE A 161 11.61 -6.16 -11.16
N ASN A 162 11.17 -6.31 -9.92
CA ASN A 162 10.47 -7.52 -9.45
C ASN A 162 9.14 -7.16 -8.78
N GLU A 163 8.22 -8.11 -8.70
CA GLU A 163 7.16 -8.03 -7.69
C GLU A 163 7.78 -8.12 -6.30
N TYR A 164 7.40 -7.19 -5.43
CA TYR A 164 7.86 -7.10 -4.05
C TYR A 164 7.47 -8.35 -3.26
N LYS A 165 8.41 -8.85 -2.46
CA LYS A 165 8.19 -9.97 -1.55
C LYS A 165 8.21 -9.46 -0.12
N PHE A 166 7.05 -9.53 0.55
CA PHE A 166 6.96 -9.19 1.97
C PHE A 166 7.83 -10.09 2.86
N VAL A 167 7.96 -11.35 2.47
CA VAL A 167 8.72 -12.38 3.19
C VAL A 167 9.95 -12.72 2.36
N GLN A 168 11.13 -12.64 2.96
CA GLN A 168 12.37 -13.10 2.33
C GLN A 168 12.23 -14.58 1.97
N PRO A 169 12.68 -15.01 0.78
CA PRO A 169 12.65 -16.43 0.46
C PRO A 169 13.50 -17.20 1.48
N GLY A 170 13.00 -18.38 1.88
CA GLY A 170 13.76 -19.32 2.70
C GLY A 170 15.14 -19.56 2.10
N ALA A 171 16.19 -19.59 2.93
CA ALA A 171 17.51 -19.99 2.47
C ALA A 171 17.45 -21.46 2.03
N GLY A 172 17.22 -21.70 0.74
CA GLY A 172 16.88 -23.01 0.20
C GLY A 172 17.52 -23.29 -1.14
N ARG A 173 18.63 -24.03 -1.08
CA ARG A 173 19.48 -24.56 -2.16
C ARG A 173 20.24 -23.52 -2.98
N THR A 174 21.57 -23.68 -2.95
CA THR A 174 22.47 -23.25 -4.03
C THR A 174 21.74 -23.30 -5.36
N GLN A 175 21.77 -22.20 -6.11
CA GLN A 175 21.37 -22.20 -7.51
C GLN A 175 22.23 -23.25 -8.20
N SER A 176 21.74 -24.50 -8.27
CA SER A 176 22.35 -25.52 -9.08
C SER A 176 22.16 -25.01 -10.49
N SER A 177 23.28 -24.80 -11.17
CA SER A 177 23.42 -24.48 -12.58
C SER A 177 22.72 -25.51 -13.47
N ILE A 178 21.39 -25.57 -13.44
CA ILE A 178 20.58 -26.43 -14.29
C ILE A 178 19.27 -25.68 -14.61
N SER A 179 19.36 -24.74 -15.54
CA SER A 179 18.28 -24.62 -16.53
C SER A 179 18.35 -25.88 -17.40
N PRO A 180 17.22 -26.53 -17.76
CA PRO A 180 17.23 -27.72 -18.61
C PRO A 180 17.77 -27.44 -20.03
N ASN A 181 17.78 -26.17 -20.46
CA ASN A 181 18.13 -25.80 -21.82
C ASN A 181 19.21 -24.69 -21.83
N GLY A 182 20.48 -25.11 -21.91
CA GLY A 182 21.55 -24.36 -22.56
C GLY A 182 22.43 -23.46 -21.67
N GLY A 183 23.73 -23.79 -21.60
CA GLY A 183 24.79 -22.78 -21.45
C GLY A 183 25.84 -23.01 -20.35
N LEU A 184 26.94 -23.67 -20.74
CA LEU A 184 28.32 -23.69 -20.22
C LEU A 184 28.61 -23.48 -18.71
N LEU A 185 29.10 -24.59 -18.13
CA LEU A 185 29.87 -24.71 -16.90
C LEU A 185 31.17 -23.89 -16.95
N GLY A 186 31.25 -22.83 -16.16
CA GLY A 186 32.48 -22.41 -15.47
C GLY A 186 32.36 -22.87 -14.02
N ALA A 187 33.43 -23.46 -13.46
CA ALA A 187 33.50 -24.05 -12.12
C ALA A 187 32.53 -23.41 -11.11
N ALA A 188 31.44 -24.11 -10.84
CA ALA A 188 30.34 -23.67 -9.99
C ALA A 188 30.85 -23.43 -8.56
N THR A 189 31.19 -22.19 -8.22
CA THR A 189 31.07 -21.75 -6.82
C THR A 189 29.59 -21.80 -6.52
N SER A 190 29.14 -22.85 -5.84
CA SER A 190 27.83 -22.92 -5.23
C SER A 190 27.78 -21.84 -4.13
N ARG A 191 27.63 -20.57 -4.52
CA ARG A 191 27.52 -19.48 -3.55
C ARG A 191 26.17 -19.68 -2.87
N LYS A 192 26.22 -19.97 -1.58
CA LYS A 192 25.04 -19.88 -0.72
C LYS A 192 24.53 -18.46 -0.87
N ILE A 193 23.45 -18.26 -1.63
CA ILE A 193 22.85 -16.94 -1.80
C ILE A 193 22.36 -16.53 -0.42
N ASN A 194 22.95 -15.47 0.10
CA ASN A 194 22.45 -14.86 1.32
C ASN A 194 21.22 -14.03 0.92
N TYR A 195 20.05 -14.67 0.91
CA TYR A 195 18.80 -14.04 0.50
C TYR A 195 18.43 -12.80 1.33
N LYS A 196 19.00 -12.63 2.53
CA LYS A 196 18.88 -11.40 3.32
C LYS A 196 19.48 -10.19 2.61
N LEU A 197 20.53 -10.38 1.81
CA LEU A 197 21.15 -9.34 0.99
C LEU A 197 20.43 -9.14 -0.35
N ALA A 198 19.70 -10.16 -0.82
CA ALA A 198 18.99 -10.11 -2.10
C ALA A 198 17.65 -9.39 -2.02
N TYR A 199 17.02 -9.40 -0.83
CA TYR A 199 15.74 -8.73 -0.56
C TYR A 199 15.84 -7.86 0.71
N PRO A 200 16.69 -6.82 0.71
CA PRO A 200 16.83 -5.90 1.85
C PRO A 200 15.51 -5.16 2.18
N GLU A 201 14.60 -5.08 1.21
CA GLU A 201 13.33 -4.39 1.30
C GLU A 201 12.20 -5.21 1.96
N SER A 202 12.36 -6.53 2.10
CA SER A 202 11.35 -7.41 2.70
C SER A 202 11.11 -7.10 4.18
N VAL A 203 9.84 -7.15 4.60
CA VAL A 203 9.42 -6.91 5.99
C VAL A 203 9.77 -8.07 6.91
N PHE A 204 9.58 -9.31 6.45
CA PHE A 204 9.69 -10.52 7.27
C PHE A 204 10.81 -11.44 6.78
N ASP A 205 11.41 -12.18 7.71
CA ASP A 205 12.24 -13.34 7.39
C ASP A 205 11.36 -14.55 7.03
N PRO A 206 11.96 -15.66 6.55
CA PRO A 206 11.21 -16.86 6.14
C PRO A 206 10.36 -17.50 7.25
N ASN A 207 10.60 -17.15 8.52
CA ASN A 207 9.86 -17.65 9.67
C ASN A 207 8.76 -16.67 10.13
N GLY A 208 8.49 -15.62 9.34
CA GLY A 208 7.50 -14.59 9.64
C GLY A 208 7.97 -13.57 10.68
N LYS A 209 9.25 -13.56 11.08
CA LYS A 209 9.77 -12.57 12.03
C LYS A 209 10.03 -11.25 11.32
N ILE A 210 9.62 -10.14 11.91
CA ILE A 210 9.91 -8.80 11.37
C ILE A 210 11.42 -8.56 11.38
N VAL A 211 11.97 -8.24 10.20
CA VAL A 211 13.38 -7.86 10.00
C VAL A 211 13.56 -6.45 9.46
N ASN A 212 12.53 -5.88 8.82
CA ASN A 212 12.52 -4.49 8.38
C ASN A 212 11.27 -3.75 8.91
N PRO A 213 11.29 -3.30 10.17
CA PRO A 213 10.17 -2.56 10.77
C PRO A 213 9.95 -1.18 10.13
N GLY A 214 11.00 -0.59 9.54
CA GLY A 214 10.89 0.68 8.80
C GLY A 214 10.02 0.52 7.56
N ASN A 215 10.33 -0.46 6.71
CA ASN A 215 9.54 -0.75 5.52
C ASN A 215 8.12 -1.18 5.87
N LYS A 216 7.95 -1.95 6.95
CA LYS A 216 6.63 -2.30 7.48
C LYS A 216 5.78 -1.05 7.69
N LYS A 217 6.32 -0.09 8.44
CA LYS A 217 5.63 1.17 8.75
C LYS A 217 5.37 2.01 7.49
N ILE A 218 6.37 2.15 6.60
CA ILE A 218 6.22 2.93 5.37
C ILE A 218 5.09 2.38 4.49
N ILE A 219 5.00 1.04 4.37
CA ILE A 219 3.93 0.39 3.60
C ILE A 219 2.57 0.59 4.29
N GLU A 220 2.50 0.44 5.62
CA GLU A 220 1.27 0.67 6.39
C GLU A 220 0.78 2.11 6.25
N ASP A 221 1.66 3.10 6.45
CA ASP A 221 1.35 4.52 6.33
C ASP A 221 0.88 4.89 4.91
N PHE A 222 1.44 4.25 3.88
CA PHE A 222 1.00 4.42 2.49
C PHE A 222 -0.46 3.97 2.29
N PHE A 223 -0.83 2.78 2.80
CA PHE A 223 -2.20 2.28 2.68
C PHE A 223 -3.19 3.03 3.58
N ASP A 224 -2.76 3.43 4.76
CA ASP A 224 -3.54 4.31 5.65
C ASP A 224 -3.83 5.65 4.98
N GLY A 225 -2.86 6.17 4.20
CA GLY A 225 -3.00 7.39 3.40
C GLY A 225 -4.24 7.39 2.51
N TYR A 226 -4.56 6.29 1.82
CA TYR A 226 -5.76 6.21 0.98
C TYR A 226 -7.06 6.37 1.76
N ILE A 227 -7.14 5.81 2.97
CA ILE A 227 -8.34 5.92 3.80
C ILE A 227 -8.45 7.31 4.40
N VAL A 228 -7.35 7.85 4.92
CA VAL A 228 -7.30 9.19 5.50
C VAL A 228 -7.71 10.23 4.45
N ASP A 229 -7.15 10.14 3.24
CA ASP A 229 -7.44 11.09 2.16
C ASP A 229 -8.89 11.00 1.70
N LEU A 230 -9.40 9.79 1.41
CA LEU A 230 -10.80 9.57 1.08
C LEU A 230 -11.72 10.09 2.18
N LYS A 231 -11.45 9.74 3.44
CA LYS A 231 -12.26 10.16 4.58
C LYS A 231 -12.27 11.69 4.71
N ASN A 232 -11.12 12.35 4.58
CA ASN A 232 -11.03 13.80 4.66
C ASN A 232 -11.84 14.48 3.55
N TYR A 233 -11.78 13.95 2.34
CA TYR A 233 -12.60 14.45 1.24
C TYR A 233 -14.09 14.27 1.52
N LEU A 234 -14.51 13.07 1.92
CA LEU A 234 -15.92 12.77 2.19
C LEU A 234 -16.44 13.61 3.37
N ASP A 235 -15.68 13.72 4.46
CA ASP A 235 -16.02 14.57 5.61
C ASP A 235 -16.23 16.03 5.18
N LYS A 236 -15.45 16.54 4.22
CA LYS A 236 -15.58 17.92 3.73
C LYS A 236 -16.80 18.13 2.82
N ASN A 237 -17.19 17.12 2.06
CA ASN A 237 -18.22 17.24 1.01
C ASN A 237 -19.58 16.64 1.41
N LEU A 238 -19.62 15.87 2.49
CA LEU A 238 -20.83 15.23 2.98
C LEU A 238 -21.26 15.73 4.37
N LYS A 239 -20.44 16.43 5.14
CA LYS A 239 -20.92 17.03 6.41
C LYS A 239 -21.85 18.21 6.15
#